data_AF-A0A815TTB7-F1
#
_entry.id   AF-A0A815TTB7-F1
#
_cell.length_a   1.000
_cell.length_b   1.000
_cell.length_c   1.000
_cell.angle_alpha   90.00
_cell.angle_beta   90.00
_cell.angle_gamma   90.00
#
_symmetry.space_group_name_H-M   'P 1'
#
loop_
_entity.id
_entity.type
_entity.pdbx_description
1 polymer ?
#
loop_
_entity_poly.entity_id
_entity_poly.type
_entity_poly.pdbx_seq_one_letter_code
_entity_poly.pdbx_strand_id
1 'polypeptide(L)'
;MAYTEEIISNNDESQWIKQNTEKIHLKLLFELHGFKNEINEQFNSLKTNLDLQQKKPLEMLTMNSSSRQITESRIFIPRNSLLTDLFQISHIQGLRNVLVAILIIFIIQVTIDDIIEDGRLNLDFNLIFESFADLHIALFIWLIMQLSTAIIVFMGFYYWTKNRYNYRKHLKSKSNEEKFLCPDFSQYLYFLFVPTLIYRDQYPRNKIIRWSFVLKMFGEFIICIFYAYYIIVRFCIPTYENLNKTKITLSMFISILFNSIMPGSFFLLLSSYGFLHCWLNAFAEMLRFADRMFYNDWWNSTSFAAYYRTSNVVVHDWLYTYVYREIYILMDRKSRSIPTICVVLLSAIFHEYVMVFALGFFYPVIFLVFGVVGLVCLFCLPRQESVTYNILVWILLFIGVGLESCLYFMETYARKSCPSNNTFWDKLIPRSFVCYISLPSSKHLKIDL
;
A
#
# COMPACT_ATOMS: atom_id res chain seq x y z
N MET A 1 -19.11 -50.16 -91.68
CA MET A 1 -19.96 -50.22 -90.47
C MET A 1 -19.16 -50.18 -89.16
N ALA A 2 -17.87 -50.55 -89.13
CA ALA A 2 -17.06 -50.50 -87.90
C ALA A 2 -16.81 -49.07 -87.34
N TYR A 3 -16.75 -48.04 -88.18
CA TYR A 3 -16.46 -46.67 -87.75
C TYR A 3 -17.61 -45.97 -87.00
N THR A 4 -18.85 -46.45 -87.13
CA THR A 4 -20.02 -45.83 -86.50
C THR A 4 -20.29 -46.35 -85.08
N GLU A 5 -19.89 -47.58 -84.76
CA GLU A 5 -20.05 -48.14 -83.40
C GLU A 5 -19.00 -47.61 -82.42
N GLU A 6 -17.78 -47.34 -82.89
CA GLU A 6 -16.67 -46.83 -82.06
C GLU A 6 -16.89 -45.36 -81.62
N ILE A 7 -17.57 -44.55 -82.43
CA ILE A 7 -17.92 -43.15 -82.09
C ILE A 7 -19.07 -43.10 -81.07
N ILE A 8 -20.05 -44.01 -81.16
CA ILE A 8 -21.18 -44.06 -80.22
C ILE A 8 -20.71 -44.58 -78.84
N SER A 9 -19.86 -45.61 -78.83
CA SER A 9 -19.26 -46.13 -77.59
C SER A 9 -18.43 -45.07 -76.85
N ASN A 10 -17.59 -44.31 -77.56
CA ASN A 10 -16.76 -43.27 -76.94
C ASN A 10 -17.58 -42.08 -76.41
N ASN A 11 -18.74 -41.78 -77.02
CA ASN A 11 -19.59 -40.66 -76.59
C ASN A 11 -20.40 -41.01 -75.34
N ASP A 12 -20.87 -42.26 -75.22
CA ASP A 12 -21.56 -42.75 -74.02
C ASP A 12 -20.60 -42.90 -72.83
N GLU A 13 -19.36 -43.35 -73.07
CA GLU A 13 -18.34 -43.45 -72.02
C GLU A 13 -17.91 -42.06 -71.51
N SER A 14 -17.77 -41.09 -72.41
CA SER A 14 -17.50 -39.69 -72.07
C SER A 14 -18.62 -39.03 -71.26
N GLN A 15 -19.89 -39.28 -71.63
CA GLN A 15 -21.04 -38.80 -70.86
C GLN A 15 -21.14 -39.46 -69.48
N TRP A 16 -20.84 -40.76 -69.40
CA TRP A 16 -20.82 -41.50 -68.13
C TRP A 16 -19.73 -40.96 -67.19
N ILE A 17 -18.51 -40.74 -67.69
CA ILE A 17 -17.40 -40.16 -66.92
C ILE A 17 -17.78 -38.75 -66.43
N LYS A 18 -18.40 -37.93 -67.28
CA LYS A 18 -18.78 -36.56 -66.92
C LYS A 18 -19.84 -36.54 -65.80
N GLN A 19 -20.88 -37.38 -65.90
CA GLN A 19 -21.89 -37.50 -64.84
C GLN A 19 -21.33 -38.04 -63.53
N ASN A 20 -20.44 -39.04 -63.57
CA ASN A 20 -19.82 -39.57 -62.35
C ASN A 20 -18.88 -38.55 -61.70
N THR A 21 -18.14 -37.78 -62.50
CA THR A 21 -17.25 -36.73 -62.01
C THR A 21 -18.05 -35.61 -61.34
N GLU A 22 -19.18 -35.18 -61.91
CA GLU A 22 -20.08 -34.20 -61.28
C GLU A 22 -20.69 -34.72 -59.98
N LYS A 23 -21.11 -36.00 -59.93
CA LYS A 23 -21.59 -36.62 -58.69
C LYS A 23 -20.53 -36.67 -57.60
N ILE A 24 -19.30 -37.03 -57.94
CA ILE A 24 -18.17 -37.05 -57.00
C ILE A 24 -17.84 -35.64 -56.53
N HIS A 25 -17.84 -34.66 -57.44
CA HIS A 25 -17.59 -33.25 -57.11
C HIS A 25 -18.67 -32.68 -56.16
N LEU A 26 -19.95 -32.99 -56.41
CA LEU A 26 -21.05 -32.59 -55.53
C LEU A 26 -20.96 -33.26 -54.15
N LYS A 27 -20.56 -34.54 -54.11
CA LYS A 27 -20.38 -35.26 -52.85
C LYS A 27 -19.21 -34.70 -52.03
N LEU A 28 -18.09 -34.39 -52.67
CA LEU A 28 -16.93 -33.71 -52.07
C LEU A 28 -17.29 -32.31 -51.57
N LEU A 29 -18.04 -31.52 -52.35
CA LEU A 29 -18.50 -30.20 -51.93
C LEU A 29 -19.41 -30.28 -50.70
N PHE A 30 -20.28 -31.28 -50.63
CA PHE A 30 -21.15 -31.50 -49.48
C PHE A 30 -20.36 -31.88 -48.22
N GLU A 31 -19.39 -32.79 -48.35
CA GLU A 31 -18.51 -33.17 -47.23
C GLU A 31 -17.62 -32.01 -46.77
N LEU A 32 -17.05 -31.24 -47.70
CA LEU A 32 -16.26 -30.04 -47.37
C LEU A 32 -17.09 -28.97 -46.67
N HIS A 33 -18.35 -28.79 -47.08
CA HIS A 33 -19.26 -27.84 -46.44
C HIS A 33 -19.67 -28.30 -45.03
N GLY A 34 -19.89 -29.62 -44.85
CA GLY A 34 -20.11 -30.22 -43.53
C GLY A 34 -18.92 -30.01 -42.60
N PHE A 35 -17.71 -30.32 -43.09
CA PHE A 35 -16.47 -30.16 -42.32
C PHE A 35 -16.18 -28.69 -41.95
N LYS A 36 -16.46 -27.75 -42.88
CA LYS A 36 -16.35 -26.31 -42.61
C LYS A 36 -17.30 -25.86 -41.50
N ASN A 37 -18.53 -26.37 -41.48
CA ASN A 37 -19.51 -26.03 -40.45
C ASN A 37 -19.09 -26.58 -39.08
N GLU A 38 -18.60 -27.81 -39.03
CA GLU A 38 -18.13 -28.45 -37.80
C GLU A 38 -16.90 -27.74 -37.20
N ILE A 39 -15.94 -27.33 -38.06
CA ILE A 39 -14.82 -26.48 -37.63
C ILE A 39 -15.32 -25.14 -37.09
N ASN A 40 -16.30 -24.52 -37.74
CA ASN A 40 -16.85 -23.25 -37.29
C ASN A 40 -17.56 -23.37 -35.94
N GLU A 41 -18.30 -24.47 -35.70
CA GLU A 41 -18.92 -24.73 -34.39
C GLU A 41 -17.88 -24.97 -33.31
N GLN A 42 -16.84 -25.77 -33.59
CA GLN A 42 -15.75 -25.98 -32.64
C GLN A 42 -15.00 -24.68 -32.33
N PHE A 43 -14.67 -23.88 -33.36
CA PHE A 43 -14.00 -22.60 -33.20
C PHE A 43 -14.86 -21.60 -32.41
N ASN A 44 -16.17 -21.55 -32.69
CA ASN A 44 -17.10 -20.72 -31.94
C ASN A 44 -17.18 -21.16 -30.49
N SER A 45 -17.28 -22.47 -30.20
CA SER A 45 -17.32 -22.99 -28.82
C SER A 45 -16.04 -22.68 -28.02
N LEU A 46 -14.86 -22.77 -28.67
CA LEU A 46 -13.58 -22.38 -28.11
C LEU A 46 -13.52 -20.89 -27.83
N LYS A 47 -14.03 -20.07 -28.76
CA LYS A 47 -14.15 -18.62 -28.59
C LYS A 47 -15.07 -18.25 -27.43
N THR A 48 -16.23 -18.90 -27.29
CA THR A 48 -17.13 -18.66 -26.15
C THR A 48 -16.49 -19.06 -24.82
N ASN A 49 -15.73 -20.16 -24.78
CA ASN A 49 -15.03 -20.60 -23.58
C ASN A 49 -13.87 -19.67 -23.20
N LEU A 50 -13.11 -19.18 -24.19
CA LEU A 50 -12.06 -18.17 -24.02
C LEU A 50 -12.64 -16.82 -23.55
N ASP A 51 -13.75 -16.37 -24.15
CA ASP A 51 -14.46 -15.16 -23.75
C ASP A 51 -15.05 -15.29 -22.34
N LEU A 52 -15.53 -16.47 -21.92
CA LEU A 52 -16.01 -16.72 -20.55
C LEU A 52 -14.87 -16.75 -19.52
N GLN A 53 -13.68 -17.24 -19.89
CA GLN A 53 -12.49 -17.21 -19.04
C GLN A 53 -11.87 -15.81 -18.95
N GLN A 54 -11.95 -14.99 -20.00
CA GLN A 54 -11.51 -13.58 -19.96
C GLN A 54 -12.55 -12.64 -19.34
N LYS A 55 -13.85 -12.88 -19.47
CA LYS A 55 -14.88 -12.02 -18.87
C LYS A 55 -15.01 -12.15 -17.36
N LYS A 56 -14.77 -13.33 -16.78
CA LYS A 56 -14.86 -13.50 -15.30
C LYS A 56 -13.90 -12.59 -14.52
N PRO A 57 -12.64 -12.36 -14.96
CA PRO A 57 -11.79 -11.33 -14.39
C PRO A 57 -12.11 -9.92 -14.91
N LEU A 58 -12.44 -9.78 -16.22
CA LEU A 58 -12.51 -8.47 -16.87
C LEU A 58 -13.82 -7.71 -16.59
N GLU A 59 -14.98 -8.36 -16.43
CA GLU A 59 -16.24 -7.68 -16.03
C GLU A 59 -16.20 -7.25 -14.54
N MET A 60 -15.39 -7.90 -13.71
CA MET A 60 -15.12 -7.46 -12.33
C MET A 60 -14.14 -6.26 -12.28
N LEU A 61 -13.26 -6.13 -13.28
CA LEU A 61 -12.27 -5.06 -13.39
C LEU A 61 -12.76 -3.85 -14.22
N THR A 62 -13.63 -4.03 -15.20
CA THR A 62 -14.12 -2.96 -16.10
C THR A 62 -15.36 -2.24 -15.61
N MET A 63 -16.09 -2.78 -14.63
CA MET A 63 -17.14 -2.07 -13.90
C MET A 63 -16.60 -0.99 -12.92
N ASN A 64 -15.29 -0.76 -12.86
CA ASN A 64 -14.69 0.19 -11.90
C ASN A 64 -13.81 1.30 -12.50
N SER A 65 -13.59 1.35 -13.82
CA SER A 65 -12.60 2.26 -14.42
C SER A 65 -13.18 3.46 -15.18
N SER A 66 -14.45 3.46 -15.53
CA SER A 66 -15.09 4.59 -16.23
C SER A 66 -16.46 4.89 -15.62
N SER A 67 -16.52 5.99 -14.86
CA SER A 67 -17.68 6.48 -14.12
C SER A 67 -18.03 5.74 -12.82
N ARG A 68 -17.18 5.86 -11.79
CA ARG A 68 -17.75 6.00 -10.43
C ARG A 68 -18.60 7.27 -10.44
N GLN A 69 -19.90 7.10 -10.65
CA GLN A 69 -20.91 7.98 -10.12
C GLN A 69 -20.47 8.35 -8.69
N ILE A 70 -20.20 9.64 -8.44
CA ILE A 70 -19.62 10.18 -7.18
C ILE A 70 -20.66 10.11 -6.03
N THR A 71 -21.52 9.09 -6.03
CA THR A 71 -22.75 9.06 -5.25
C THR A 71 -22.81 7.94 -4.20
N GLU A 72 -21.91 6.95 -4.20
CA GLU A 72 -21.99 5.89 -3.19
C GLU A 72 -20.75 5.79 -2.30
N SER A 73 -21.02 6.01 -1.01
CA SER A 73 -20.11 5.77 0.11
C SER A 73 -19.58 4.32 0.12
N ARG A 74 -18.34 4.09 0.55
CA ARG A 74 -17.67 2.76 0.56
C ARG A 74 -18.57 1.62 1.05
N ILE A 75 -18.81 0.61 0.22
CA ILE A 75 -19.54 -0.60 0.58
C ILE A 75 -18.56 -1.64 1.13
N PHE A 76 -18.84 -2.16 2.33
CA PHE A 76 -18.02 -3.19 2.98
C PHE A 76 -18.49 -4.58 2.55
N ILE A 77 -17.58 -5.39 2.01
CA ILE A 77 -17.86 -6.73 1.48
C ILE A 77 -16.92 -7.72 2.17
N PRO A 78 -17.39 -8.92 2.58
CA PRO A 78 -16.50 -9.94 3.13
C PRO A 78 -15.51 -10.42 2.07
N ARG A 79 -14.21 -10.22 2.32
CA ARG A 79 -13.12 -10.62 1.42
C ARG A 79 -11.79 -10.71 2.17
N ASN A 80 -10.91 -11.57 1.70
CA ASN A 80 -9.55 -11.67 2.24
C ASN A 80 -8.70 -10.49 1.80
N SER A 81 -7.54 -10.33 2.44
CA SER A 81 -6.53 -9.40 1.97
C SER A 81 -5.86 -9.95 0.72
N LEU A 82 -5.53 -9.08 -0.23
CA LEU A 82 -4.99 -9.46 -1.54
C LEU A 82 -3.78 -10.40 -1.42
N LEU A 83 -2.85 -10.09 -0.52
CA LEU A 83 -1.64 -10.88 -0.35
C LEU A 83 -1.91 -12.25 0.28
N THR A 84 -2.95 -12.38 1.12
CA THR A 84 -3.40 -13.68 1.64
C THR A 84 -3.83 -14.61 0.51
N ASP A 85 -4.54 -14.08 -0.48
CA ASP A 85 -4.99 -14.85 -1.63
C ASP A 85 -3.83 -15.11 -2.61
N LEU A 86 -2.98 -14.11 -2.87
CA LEU A 86 -1.80 -14.28 -3.73
C LEU A 86 -0.81 -15.32 -3.21
N PHE A 87 -0.63 -15.41 -1.89
CA PHE A 87 0.23 -16.42 -1.27
C PHE A 87 -0.27 -17.86 -1.37
N GLN A 88 -1.49 -18.08 -1.88
CA GLN A 88 -1.96 -19.42 -2.24
C GLN A 88 -1.46 -19.87 -3.62
N ILE A 89 -1.01 -18.93 -4.44
CA ILE A 89 -0.43 -19.22 -5.76
C ILE A 89 0.99 -19.76 -5.55
N SER A 90 1.28 -20.93 -6.11
CA SER A 90 2.55 -21.66 -5.92
C SER A 90 3.79 -20.81 -6.21
N HIS A 91 3.77 -20.01 -7.27
CA HIS A 91 4.89 -19.15 -7.66
C HIS A 91 5.18 -18.05 -6.61
N ILE A 92 4.15 -17.39 -6.09
CA ILE A 92 4.29 -16.31 -5.10
C ILE A 92 4.62 -16.89 -3.72
N GLN A 93 4.05 -18.06 -3.39
CA GLN A 93 4.42 -18.81 -2.21
C GLN A 93 5.92 -19.15 -2.21
N GLY A 94 6.45 -19.59 -3.36
CA GLY A 94 7.88 -19.83 -3.56
C GLY A 94 8.71 -18.58 -3.27
N LEU A 95 8.34 -17.42 -3.85
CA LEU A 95 9.01 -16.15 -3.60
C LEU A 95 9.01 -15.77 -2.11
N ARG A 96 7.87 -15.89 -1.42
CA ARG A 96 7.78 -15.63 0.02
C ARG A 96 8.73 -16.53 0.81
N ASN A 97 8.76 -17.82 0.50
CA ASN A 97 9.64 -18.77 1.19
C ASN A 97 11.12 -18.42 0.97
N VAL A 98 11.50 -17.99 -0.24
CA VAL A 98 12.86 -17.51 -0.54
C VAL A 98 13.19 -16.26 0.27
N LEU A 99 12.29 -15.27 0.34
CA LEU A 99 12.50 -14.07 1.15
C LEU A 99 12.67 -14.39 2.64
N VAL A 100 11.87 -15.31 3.17
CA VAL A 100 11.99 -15.77 4.56
C VAL A 100 13.30 -16.54 4.78
N ALA A 101 13.73 -17.37 3.83
CA ALA A 101 15.01 -18.08 3.92
C ALA A 101 16.20 -17.10 3.91
N ILE A 102 16.17 -16.10 3.04
CA ILE A 102 17.15 -15.01 3.00
C ILE A 102 17.20 -14.29 4.35
N LEU A 103 16.05 -13.99 4.95
CA LEU A 103 15.97 -13.38 6.27
C LEU A 103 16.63 -14.25 7.36
N ILE A 104 16.36 -15.55 7.35
CA ILE A 104 16.98 -16.49 8.31
C ILE A 104 18.50 -16.53 8.13
N ILE A 105 18.98 -16.59 6.89
CA ILE A 105 20.42 -16.56 6.58
C ILE A 105 21.05 -15.25 7.07
N PHE A 106 20.39 -14.12 6.85
CA PHE A 106 20.87 -12.83 7.36
C PHE A 106 20.96 -12.82 8.89
N ILE A 107 19.94 -13.31 9.61
CA ILE A 107 20.00 -13.41 11.07
C ILE A 107 21.18 -14.29 11.52
N ILE A 108 21.41 -15.41 10.84
CA ILE A 108 22.54 -16.30 11.12
C ILE A 108 23.87 -15.58 10.89
N GLN A 109 24.02 -14.89 9.76
CA GLN A 109 25.25 -14.15 9.43
C GLN A 109 25.60 -13.15 10.53
N VAL A 110 24.60 -12.43 11.03
CA VAL A 110 24.75 -11.40 12.06
C VAL A 110 25.14 -12.01 13.39
N THR A 111 24.47 -13.10 13.74
CA THR A 111 24.79 -13.87 14.94
C THR A 111 26.25 -14.34 14.91
N ILE A 112 26.74 -14.72 13.72
CA ILE A 112 28.15 -15.10 13.51
C ILE A 112 29.07 -13.90 13.62
N ASP A 113 28.76 -12.78 12.95
CA ASP A 113 29.57 -11.56 12.98
C ASP A 113 29.71 -11.03 14.43
N ASP A 114 28.63 -11.03 15.21
CA ASP A 114 28.67 -10.65 16.64
C ASP A 114 29.54 -11.60 17.48
N ILE A 115 29.46 -12.91 17.24
CA ILE A 115 30.34 -13.88 17.93
C ILE A 115 31.81 -13.64 17.59
N ILE A 116 32.11 -13.29 16.32
CA ILE A 116 33.48 -13.07 15.85
C ILE A 116 34.05 -11.77 16.43
N GLU A 117 33.27 -10.68 16.43
CA GLU A 117 33.71 -9.36 16.88
C GLU A 117 33.84 -9.28 18.41
N ASP A 118 32.82 -9.72 19.15
CA ASP A 118 32.75 -9.55 20.61
C ASP A 118 33.17 -10.80 21.40
N GLY A 119 33.38 -11.94 20.74
CA GLY A 119 33.68 -13.23 21.38
C GLY A 119 32.50 -13.81 22.19
N ARG A 120 31.32 -13.18 22.15
CA ARG A 120 30.07 -13.59 22.79
C ARG A 120 28.88 -13.20 21.92
N LEU A 121 27.76 -13.89 22.10
CA LEU A 121 26.46 -13.48 21.56
C LEU A 121 25.98 -12.21 22.28
N ASN A 122 26.44 -11.04 21.85
CA ASN A 122 25.91 -9.77 22.32
C ASN A 122 24.80 -9.33 21.38
N LEU A 123 23.61 -9.89 21.57
CA LEU A 123 22.40 -9.33 20.96
C LEU A 123 22.17 -7.97 21.62
N ASP A 124 22.78 -6.92 21.09
CA ASP A 124 22.75 -5.57 21.65
C ASP A 124 21.35 -4.95 21.53
N PHE A 125 20.38 -5.45 22.28
CA PHE A 125 19.02 -4.95 22.31
C PHE A 125 18.89 -3.60 23.01
N ASN A 126 20.01 -2.94 23.36
CA ASN A 126 19.99 -1.66 24.07
C ASN A 126 19.17 -0.62 23.31
N LEU A 127 19.32 -0.55 21.98
CA LEU A 127 18.52 0.39 21.18
C LEU A 127 17.01 0.12 21.28
N ILE A 128 16.58 -1.15 21.38
CA ILE A 128 15.16 -1.50 21.57
C ILE A 128 14.72 -1.07 22.97
N PHE A 129 15.49 -1.41 24.01
CA PHE A 129 15.15 -1.04 25.38
C PHE A 129 15.13 0.48 25.59
N GLU A 130 16.07 1.21 25.00
CA GLU A 130 16.09 2.68 24.98
C GLU A 130 14.88 3.24 24.23
N SER A 131 14.54 2.68 23.07
CA SER A 131 13.38 3.12 22.28
C SER A 131 12.04 2.90 23.01
N PHE A 132 11.97 1.91 23.90
CA PHE A 132 10.77 1.55 24.66
C PHE A 132 10.86 1.85 26.17
N ALA A 133 11.83 2.66 26.60
CA ALA A 133 12.12 2.88 28.03
C ALA A 133 10.88 3.35 28.83
N ASP A 134 10.10 4.28 28.26
CA ASP A 134 8.91 4.86 28.88
C ASP A 134 7.60 4.27 28.34
N LEU A 135 7.59 3.00 27.93
CA LEU A 135 6.41 2.33 27.38
C LEU A 135 5.20 2.38 28.33
N HIS A 136 5.44 2.28 29.64
CA HIS A 136 4.39 2.35 30.65
C HIS A 136 3.65 3.71 30.65
N ILE A 137 4.38 4.81 30.46
CA ILE A 137 3.79 6.16 30.32
C ILE A 137 2.99 6.24 29.03
N ALA A 138 3.54 5.75 27.91
CA ALA A 138 2.86 5.74 26.62
C ALA A 138 1.55 4.95 26.68
N LEU A 139 1.53 3.78 27.32
CA LEU A 139 0.32 2.96 27.52
C LEU A 139 -0.72 3.67 28.40
N PHE A 140 -0.28 4.36 29.45
CA PHE A 140 -1.17 5.14 30.31
C PHE A 140 -1.83 6.31 29.56
N ILE A 141 -1.04 7.08 28.80
CA ILE A 141 -1.55 8.16 27.95
C ILE A 141 -2.51 7.61 26.90
N TRP A 142 -2.14 6.51 26.24
CA TRP A 142 -2.98 5.84 25.25
C TRP A 142 -4.33 5.42 25.85
N LEU A 143 -4.33 4.83 27.05
CA LEU A 143 -5.55 4.44 27.75
C LEU A 143 -6.45 5.65 28.03
N ILE A 144 -5.88 6.75 28.53
CA ILE A 144 -6.63 7.99 28.78
C ILE A 144 -7.20 8.55 27.48
N MET A 145 -6.40 8.61 26.42
CA MET A 145 -6.81 9.12 25.11
C MET A 145 -7.93 8.27 24.49
N GLN A 146 -7.83 6.95 24.64
CA GLN A 146 -8.85 6.02 24.16
C GLN A 146 -10.15 6.14 24.95
N LEU A 147 -10.07 6.19 26.28
CA LEU A 147 -11.25 6.35 27.16
C LEU A 147 -11.93 7.70 26.95
N SER A 148 -11.16 8.78 26.85
CA SER A 148 -11.69 10.13 26.60
C SER A 148 -12.36 10.20 25.23
N THR A 149 -11.74 9.67 24.18
CA THR A 149 -12.36 9.61 22.84
C THR A 149 -13.64 8.78 22.87
N ALA A 150 -13.61 7.60 23.49
CA ALA A 150 -14.78 6.71 23.56
C ALA A 150 -15.96 7.35 24.30
N ILE A 151 -15.72 8.00 25.45
CA ILE A 151 -16.81 8.51 26.30
C ILE A 151 -17.24 9.91 25.86
N ILE A 152 -16.31 10.85 25.70
CA ILE A 152 -16.63 12.27 25.48
C ILE A 152 -17.28 12.46 24.10
N VAL A 153 -16.70 11.87 23.05
CA VAL A 153 -17.24 12.01 21.68
C VAL A 153 -18.62 11.37 21.59
N PHE A 154 -18.81 10.19 22.17
CA PHE A 154 -20.11 9.52 22.17
C PHE A 154 -21.16 10.29 22.96
N MET A 155 -20.84 10.74 24.17
CA MET A 155 -21.78 11.51 25.00
C MET A 155 -22.14 12.85 24.35
N GLY A 156 -21.16 13.53 23.74
CA GLY A 156 -21.39 14.75 22.97
C GLY A 156 -22.34 14.52 21.79
N PHE A 157 -22.11 13.46 21.01
CA PHE A 157 -22.98 13.11 19.90
C PHE A 157 -24.38 12.67 20.36
N TYR A 158 -24.47 11.88 21.43
CA TYR A 158 -25.74 11.45 22.04
C TYR A 158 -26.56 12.64 22.53
N TYR A 159 -25.94 13.60 23.22
CA TYR A 159 -26.62 14.80 23.67
C TYR A 159 -27.09 15.65 22.48
N TRP A 160 -26.27 15.79 21.45
CA TRP A 160 -26.63 16.50 20.23
C TRP A 160 -27.81 15.85 19.50
N THR A 161 -27.82 14.52 19.32
CA THR A 161 -28.93 13.80 18.68
C THR A 161 -30.21 13.88 19.52
N LYS A 162 -30.12 13.75 20.84
CA LYS A 162 -31.24 13.90 21.77
C LYS A 162 -31.86 15.29 21.70
N ASN A 163 -31.03 16.33 21.72
CA ASN A 163 -31.51 17.71 21.63
C ASN A 163 -32.19 17.97 20.27
N ARG A 164 -31.59 17.48 19.17
CA ARG A 164 -32.16 17.60 17.81
C ARG A 164 -33.47 16.83 17.67
N TYR A 165 -33.57 15.64 18.27
CA TYR A 165 -34.79 14.83 18.29
C TYR A 165 -35.91 15.56 19.03
N ASN A 166 -35.63 16.07 20.24
CA ASN A 166 -36.61 16.83 21.02
C ASN A 166 -37.07 18.08 20.27
N TYR A 167 -36.14 18.86 19.71
CA TYR A 167 -36.45 20.05 18.91
C TYR A 167 -37.37 19.73 17.72
N ARG A 168 -37.08 18.66 16.96
CA ARG A 168 -37.91 18.23 15.82
C ARG A 168 -39.28 17.70 16.24
N LYS A 169 -39.35 16.97 17.36
CA LYS A 169 -40.61 16.48 17.94
C LYS A 169 -41.53 17.64 18.35
N HIS A 170 -40.97 18.73 18.87
CA HIS A 170 -41.74 19.94 19.17
C HIS A 170 -42.23 20.68 17.91
N LEU A 171 -41.47 20.63 16.80
CA LEU A 171 -41.82 21.28 15.53
C LEU A 171 -42.84 20.51 14.67
N LYS A 172 -42.85 19.17 14.70
CA LYS A 172 -43.81 18.34 13.94
C LYS A 172 -44.84 17.72 14.87
N SER A 173 -46.02 18.34 15.00
CA SER A 173 -47.04 17.88 15.95
C SER A 173 -47.83 16.63 15.53
N LYS A 174 -47.73 16.13 14.30
CA LYS A 174 -48.37 14.88 13.83
C LYS A 174 -47.97 14.65 12.37
N SER A 175 -47.23 13.60 12.04
CA SER A 175 -47.37 12.88 10.74
C SER A 175 -46.32 11.81 10.42
N ASN A 176 -45.29 11.53 11.24
CA ASN A 176 -44.51 10.29 11.10
C ASN A 176 -43.79 9.96 12.42
N GLU A 177 -43.77 8.70 12.84
CA GLU A 177 -42.92 8.21 13.93
C GLU A 177 -41.44 8.35 13.51
N GLU A 178 -40.85 9.51 13.76
CA GLU A 178 -39.40 9.70 13.54
C GLU A 178 -38.64 8.84 14.56
N LYS A 179 -37.91 7.85 14.05
CA LYS A 179 -37.05 6.99 14.87
C LYS A 179 -35.89 7.82 15.44
N PHE A 180 -35.60 7.62 16.73
CA PHE A 180 -34.40 8.16 17.34
C PHE A 180 -33.16 7.51 16.70
N LEU A 181 -32.43 8.25 15.88
CA LEU A 181 -31.24 7.81 15.16
C LEU A 181 -30.00 8.15 15.98
N CYS A 182 -29.68 7.31 16.97
CA CYS A 182 -28.37 7.31 17.64
C CYS A 182 -27.81 5.90 17.58
N PRO A 183 -26.54 5.72 17.16
CA PRO A 183 -25.90 4.43 17.22
C PRO A 183 -25.74 3.97 18.66
N ASP A 184 -25.72 2.66 18.85
CA ASP A 184 -25.47 2.08 20.16
C ASP A 184 -24.00 2.27 20.57
N PHE A 185 -23.74 2.40 21.87
CA PHE A 185 -22.38 2.58 22.37
C PHE A 185 -21.49 1.39 22.00
N SER A 186 -22.05 0.16 21.99
CA SER A 186 -21.30 -1.03 21.59
C SER A 186 -20.85 -0.99 20.13
N GLN A 187 -21.64 -0.39 19.22
CA GLN A 187 -21.28 -0.27 17.81
C GLN A 187 -20.14 0.74 17.63
N TYR A 188 -20.22 1.86 18.34
CA TYR A 188 -19.16 2.87 18.34
C TYR A 188 -17.86 2.32 18.95
N LEU A 189 -17.93 1.64 20.09
CA LEU A 189 -16.78 1.00 20.72
C LEU A 189 -16.13 -0.03 19.79
N TYR A 190 -16.95 -0.83 19.09
CA TYR A 190 -16.45 -1.76 18.08
C TYR A 190 -15.71 -1.04 16.95
N PHE A 191 -16.26 0.05 16.41
CA PHE A 191 -15.62 0.86 15.38
C PHE A 191 -14.23 1.38 15.80
N LEU A 192 -14.06 1.81 17.05
CA LEU A 192 -12.79 2.35 17.55
C LEU A 192 -11.61 1.38 17.48
N PHE A 193 -11.87 0.07 17.45
CA PHE A 193 -10.81 -0.96 17.37
C PHE A 193 -10.72 -1.65 16.00
N VAL A 194 -11.76 -1.57 15.17
CA VAL A 194 -11.76 -2.20 13.85
C VAL A 194 -10.78 -1.48 12.93
N PRO A 195 -10.04 -2.20 12.07
CA PRO A 195 -9.07 -1.61 11.14
C PRO A 195 -9.73 -0.90 9.95
N THR A 196 -10.59 0.07 10.21
CA THR A 196 -11.23 0.96 9.23
C THR A 196 -11.44 2.34 9.82
N LEU A 197 -11.34 3.38 8.99
CA LEU A 197 -11.56 4.77 9.41
C LEU A 197 -12.94 5.30 9.03
N ILE A 198 -13.76 4.50 8.33
CA ILE A 198 -15.12 4.89 7.92
C ILE A 198 -16.13 4.20 8.84
N TYR A 199 -16.89 5.02 9.57
CA TYR A 199 -17.95 4.53 10.46
C TYR A 199 -19.16 3.99 9.67
N ARG A 200 -19.67 2.83 10.10
CA ARG A 200 -20.93 2.20 9.67
C ARG A 200 -21.58 1.53 10.87
N ASP A 201 -22.91 1.51 10.90
CA ASP A 201 -23.66 0.84 11.98
C ASP A 201 -23.51 -0.69 11.95
N GLN A 202 -23.29 -1.25 10.77
CA GLN A 202 -23.10 -2.69 10.57
C GLN A 202 -21.93 -2.94 9.63
N TYR A 203 -21.03 -3.82 10.06
CA TYR A 203 -19.90 -4.31 9.28
C TYR A 203 -20.08 -5.80 8.97
N PRO A 204 -19.59 -6.29 7.83
CA PRO A 204 -19.55 -7.72 7.57
C PRO A 204 -18.63 -8.39 8.59
N ARG A 205 -19.13 -9.45 9.25
CA ARG A 205 -18.43 -10.16 10.32
C ARG A 205 -18.22 -11.63 10.00
N ASN A 206 -17.06 -12.15 10.40
CA ASN A 206 -16.77 -13.58 10.34
C ASN A 206 -17.45 -14.33 11.48
N LYS A 207 -17.83 -15.59 11.23
CA LYS A 207 -18.52 -16.44 12.21
C LYS A 207 -17.60 -16.91 13.34
N ILE A 208 -16.34 -17.22 13.01
CA ILE A 208 -15.36 -17.85 13.92
C ILE A 208 -14.05 -17.07 13.85
N ILE A 209 -13.32 -17.03 14.96
CA ILE A 209 -11.96 -16.47 15.05
C ILE A 209 -10.96 -17.62 14.86
N ARG A 210 -10.07 -17.50 13.88
CA ARG A 210 -8.97 -18.45 13.64
C ARG A 210 -7.72 -18.01 14.40
N TRP A 211 -7.56 -18.45 15.64
CA TRP A 211 -6.43 -18.07 16.50
C TRP A 211 -5.06 -18.45 15.93
N SER A 212 -4.95 -19.55 15.20
CA SER A 212 -3.70 -19.92 14.50
C SER A 212 -3.29 -18.88 13.47
N PHE A 213 -4.26 -18.30 12.74
CA PHE A 213 -4.01 -17.21 11.81
C PHE A 213 -3.59 -15.93 12.55
N VAL A 214 -4.26 -15.59 13.66
CA VAL A 214 -3.90 -14.43 14.49
C VAL A 214 -2.47 -14.53 15.02
N LEU A 215 -2.11 -15.66 15.62
CA LEU A 215 -0.77 -15.91 16.15
C LEU A 215 0.30 -15.87 15.04
N LYS A 216 0.00 -16.42 13.87
CA LYS A 216 0.89 -16.34 12.71
C LYS A 216 1.12 -14.89 12.28
N MET A 217 0.05 -14.10 12.13
CA MET A 217 0.18 -12.70 11.71
C MET A 217 0.92 -11.84 12.76
N PHE A 218 0.68 -12.03 14.06
CA PHE A 218 1.47 -11.35 15.09
C PHE A 218 2.93 -11.79 15.11
N GLY A 219 3.20 -13.08 14.93
CA GLY A 219 4.57 -13.61 14.81
C GLY A 219 5.31 -12.98 13.63
N GLU A 220 4.69 -12.93 12.45
CA GLU A 220 5.26 -12.27 11.27
C GLU A 220 5.48 -10.76 11.48
N PHE A 221 4.58 -10.08 12.21
CA PHE A 221 4.77 -8.67 12.56
C PHE A 221 5.97 -8.44 13.48
N ILE A 222 6.15 -9.28 14.50
CA ILE A 222 7.31 -9.23 15.40
C ILE A 222 8.61 -9.45 14.61
N ILE A 223 8.61 -10.41 13.68
CA ILE A 223 9.75 -10.64 12.77
C ILE A 223 10.05 -9.39 11.94
N CYS A 224 9.01 -8.68 11.47
CA CYS A 224 9.21 -7.41 10.75
C CYS A 224 9.84 -6.33 11.63
N ILE A 225 9.47 -6.22 12.90
CA ILE A 225 10.10 -5.26 13.84
C ILE A 225 11.58 -5.59 14.02
N PHE A 226 11.93 -6.87 14.24
CA PHE A 226 13.33 -7.28 14.36
C PHE A 226 14.12 -7.02 13.07
N TYR A 227 13.50 -7.22 11.91
CA TYR A 227 14.16 -6.92 10.63
C TYR A 227 14.37 -5.42 10.41
N ALA A 228 13.42 -4.56 10.79
CA ALA A 228 13.59 -3.11 10.79
C ALA A 228 14.75 -2.69 11.71
N TYR A 229 14.75 -3.20 12.94
CA TYR A 229 15.81 -2.98 13.92
C TYR A 229 17.18 -3.34 13.34
N TYR A 230 17.27 -4.52 12.71
CA TYR A 230 18.49 -4.99 12.08
C TYR A 230 19.00 -4.05 10.98
N ILE A 231 18.10 -3.59 10.11
CA ILE A 231 18.45 -2.64 9.04
C ILE A 231 19.05 -1.36 9.63
N ILE A 232 18.48 -0.85 10.73
CA ILE A 232 19.02 0.33 11.42
C ILE A 232 20.45 0.06 11.88
N VAL A 233 20.67 -1.00 12.65
CA VAL A 233 21.97 -1.26 13.28
C VAL A 233 23.08 -1.50 12.27
N ARG A 234 22.84 -2.30 11.22
CA ARG A 234 23.90 -2.67 10.28
C ARG A 234 24.07 -1.73 9.10
N PHE A 235 23.00 -1.10 8.62
CA PHE A 235 23.09 -0.25 7.43
C PHE A 235 23.00 1.23 7.76
N CYS A 236 22.17 1.63 8.72
CA CYS A 236 22.01 3.05 9.04
C CYS A 236 23.12 3.53 9.97
N ILE A 237 23.27 2.96 11.17
CA ILE A 237 24.23 3.45 12.19
C ILE A 237 25.65 3.70 11.63
N PRO A 238 26.33 2.71 11.01
CA PRO A 238 27.71 2.91 10.56
C PRO A 238 27.84 3.97 9.45
N THR A 239 26.78 4.19 8.67
CA THR A 239 26.75 5.20 7.61
C THR A 239 26.74 6.61 8.17
N TYR A 240 26.02 6.86 9.28
CA TYR A 240 25.80 8.22 9.80
C TYR A 240 26.69 8.62 10.98
N GLU A 241 27.21 7.67 11.76
CA GLU A 241 27.98 7.94 12.98
C GLU A 241 29.25 8.79 12.72
N ASN A 242 29.90 8.59 11.58
CA ASN A 242 31.15 9.27 11.23
C ASN A 242 30.98 10.58 10.44
N LEU A 243 29.75 10.95 10.06
CA LEU A 243 29.51 12.08 9.14
C LEU A 243 29.87 13.43 9.74
N ASN A 244 29.73 13.60 11.05
CA ASN A 244 29.95 14.89 11.72
C ASN A 244 31.44 15.25 11.89
N LYS A 245 32.36 14.37 11.46
CA LYS A 245 33.81 14.58 11.55
C LYS A 245 34.37 15.40 10.39
N THR A 246 33.67 15.47 9.25
CA THR A 246 34.13 16.18 8.06
C THR A 246 33.03 17.05 7.47
N LYS A 247 33.40 18.10 6.74
CA LYS A 247 32.43 18.91 6.01
C LYS A 247 31.85 18.09 4.86
N ILE A 248 30.53 18.01 4.79
CA ILE A 248 29.82 17.22 3.78
C ILE A 248 29.97 17.89 2.41
N THR A 249 30.61 17.17 1.50
CA THR A 249 30.75 17.57 0.09
C THR A 249 29.61 16.97 -0.75
N LEU A 250 29.33 17.55 -1.91
CA LEU A 250 28.27 17.05 -2.81
C LEU A 250 28.47 15.57 -3.20
N SER A 251 29.71 15.16 -3.49
CA SER A 251 30.04 13.76 -3.81
C SER A 251 29.71 12.83 -2.65
N MET A 252 30.07 13.23 -1.43
CA MET A 252 29.82 12.43 -0.23
C MET A 252 28.32 12.33 0.04
N PHE A 253 27.57 13.41 -0.12
CA PHE A 253 26.10 13.41 0.00
C PHE A 253 25.44 12.45 -1.00
N ILE A 254 25.87 12.47 -2.26
CA ILE A 254 25.35 11.56 -3.28
C ILE A 254 25.65 10.10 -2.90
N SER A 255 26.87 9.78 -2.45
CA SER A 255 27.21 8.43 -1.98
C SER A 255 26.36 7.98 -0.79
N ILE A 256 26.14 8.85 0.20
CA ILE A 256 25.28 8.55 1.35
C ILE A 256 23.83 8.33 0.90
N LEU A 257 23.32 9.16 -0.01
CA LEU A 257 21.99 9.01 -0.58
C LEU A 257 21.82 7.63 -1.23
N PHE A 258 22.76 7.21 -2.09
CA PHE A 258 22.71 5.88 -2.72
C PHE A 258 22.75 4.75 -1.69
N ASN A 259 23.60 4.85 -0.67
CA ASN A 259 23.65 3.88 0.42
C ASN A 259 22.35 3.86 1.24
N SER A 260 21.62 4.97 1.30
CA SER A 260 20.35 5.13 2.04
C SER A 260 19.13 4.60 1.27
N ILE A 261 19.20 4.50 -0.06
CA ILE A 261 18.09 4.00 -0.89
C ILE A 261 17.74 2.56 -0.52
N MET A 262 18.73 1.70 -0.31
CA MET A 262 18.50 0.29 0.01
C MET A 262 17.78 0.11 1.36
N PRO A 263 18.27 0.68 2.48
CA PRO A 263 17.55 0.68 3.76
C PRO A 263 16.14 1.29 3.66
N GLY A 264 16.01 2.46 3.03
CA GLY A 264 14.72 3.14 2.86
C GLY A 264 13.70 2.29 2.10
N SER A 265 14.13 1.60 1.04
CA SER A 265 13.29 0.70 0.25
C SER A 265 12.82 -0.50 1.07
N PHE A 266 13.69 -1.06 1.92
CA PHE A 266 13.29 -2.13 2.84
C PHE A 266 12.30 -1.64 3.88
N PHE A 267 12.50 -0.46 4.49
CA PHE A 267 11.52 0.09 5.43
C PHE A 267 10.16 0.29 4.79
N LEU A 268 10.10 0.75 3.54
CA LEU A 268 8.84 0.89 2.81
C LEU A 268 8.12 -0.46 2.64
N LEU A 269 8.82 -1.48 2.12
CA LEU A 269 8.25 -2.80 1.88
C LEU A 269 7.83 -3.47 3.20
N LEU A 270 8.66 -3.35 4.22
CA LEU A 270 8.46 -3.95 5.53
C LEU A 270 7.34 -3.27 6.30
N SER A 271 7.23 -1.95 6.22
CA SER A 271 6.09 -1.22 6.82
C SER A 271 4.79 -1.57 6.11
N SER A 272 4.81 -1.68 4.78
CA SER A 272 3.64 -2.10 3.99
C SER A 272 3.20 -3.52 4.36
N TYR A 273 4.13 -4.47 4.44
CA TYR A 273 3.83 -5.85 4.81
C TYR A 273 3.48 -5.96 6.31
N GLY A 274 4.37 -5.54 7.20
CA GLY A 274 4.21 -5.67 8.64
C GLY A 274 2.96 -4.95 9.16
N PHE A 275 2.77 -3.67 8.81
CA PHE A 275 1.63 -2.92 9.33
C PHE A 275 0.34 -3.23 8.54
N LEU A 276 0.30 -2.98 7.23
CA LEU A 276 -0.96 -3.09 6.47
C LEU A 276 -1.41 -4.53 6.26
N HIS A 277 -0.49 -5.48 6.09
CA HIS A 277 -0.84 -6.90 6.00
C HIS A 277 -0.92 -7.55 7.37
N CYS A 278 0.19 -7.72 8.08
CA CYS A 278 0.21 -8.57 9.28
C CYS A 278 -0.61 -7.96 10.44
N TRP A 279 -0.32 -6.71 10.83
CA TRP A 279 -0.98 -6.06 11.96
C TRP A 279 -2.49 -5.87 11.73
N LEU A 280 -2.90 -5.26 10.61
CA LEU A 280 -4.33 -5.04 10.34
C LEU A 280 -5.10 -6.35 10.15
N ASN A 281 -4.53 -7.40 9.53
CA ASN A 281 -5.20 -8.69 9.44
C ASN A 281 -5.31 -9.40 10.80
N ALA A 282 -4.31 -9.27 11.67
CA ALA A 282 -4.36 -9.83 13.02
C ALA A 282 -5.53 -9.22 13.82
N PHE A 283 -5.64 -7.89 13.82
CA PHE A 283 -6.77 -7.19 14.46
C PHE A 283 -8.10 -7.48 13.76
N ALA A 284 -8.14 -7.56 12.43
CA ALA A 284 -9.36 -7.88 11.70
C ALA A 284 -9.89 -9.28 12.06
N GLU A 285 -9.03 -10.29 12.13
CA GLU A 285 -9.42 -11.64 12.53
C GLU A 285 -9.85 -11.69 14.00
N MET A 286 -9.09 -11.06 14.89
CA MET A 286 -9.41 -11.01 16.33
C MET A 286 -10.75 -10.34 16.61
N LEU A 287 -11.07 -9.26 15.88
CA LEU A 287 -12.34 -8.53 15.99
C LEU A 287 -13.47 -9.12 15.13
N ARG A 288 -13.22 -10.20 14.39
CA ARG A 288 -14.15 -10.80 13.41
C ARG A 288 -14.58 -9.86 12.28
N PHE A 289 -13.76 -8.88 11.92
CA PHE A 289 -13.99 -8.02 10.76
C PHE A 289 -13.65 -8.74 9.45
N ALA A 290 -14.60 -8.71 8.51
CA ALA A 290 -14.53 -9.52 7.29
C ALA A 290 -14.04 -8.77 6.03
N ASP A 291 -14.07 -7.43 5.98
CA ASP A 291 -13.54 -6.68 4.81
C ASP A 291 -12.06 -6.39 4.97
N ARG A 292 -11.19 -7.24 4.42
CA ARG A 292 -9.74 -7.17 4.63
C ARG A 292 -8.96 -6.51 3.49
N MET A 293 -9.62 -5.69 2.67
CA MET A 293 -8.94 -4.89 1.66
C MET A 293 -8.38 -3.61 2.31
N PHE A 294 -7.22 -3.75 2.94
CA PHE A 294 -6.46 -2.62 3.50
C PHE A 294 -5.55 -1.94 2.47
N TYR A 295 -5.19 -2.68 1.42
CA TYR A 295 -4.37 -2.25 0.29
C TYR A 295 -4.76 -3.07 -0.95
N ASN A 296 -4.42 -2.57 -2.12
CA ASN A 296 -4.55 -3.24 -3.42
C ASN A 296 -3.16 -3.50 -4.01
N ASP A 297 -3.09 -3.91 -5.28
CA ASP A 297 -1.87 -4.22 -6.02
C ASP A 297 -1.05 -2.98 -6.39
N TRP A 298 -0.67 -2.21 -5.38
CA TRP A 298 0.04 -0.95 -5.54
C TRP A 298 1.39 -1.10 -6.25
N TRP A 299 2.02 -2.27 -6.17
CA TRP A 299 3.25 -2.61 -6.90
C TRP A 299 3.09 -2.62 -8.42
N ASN A 300 1.86 -2.81 -8.93
CA ASN A 300 1.52 -2.74 -10.35
C ASN A 300 1.13 -1.32 -10.82
N SER A 301 1.23 -0.31 -9.95
CA SER A 301 0.79 1.05 -10.27
C SER A 301 1.66 1.67 -11.37
N THR A 302 1.03 2.12 -12.45
CA THR A 302 1.67 2.83 -13.57
C THR A 302 1.65 4.36 -13.40
N SER A 303 1.00 4.87 -12.36
CA SER A 303 0.95 6.30 -12.05
C SER A 303 0.90 6.55 -10.55
N PHE A 304 1.39 7.72 -10.10
CA PHE A 304 1.28 8.13 -8.69
C PHE A 304 -0.16 8.25 -8.21
N ALA A 305 -1.08 8.62 -9.10
CA ALA A 305 -2.51 8.62 -8.79
C ALA A 305 -3.07 7.21 -8.54
N ALA A 306 -2.55 6.17 -9.21
CA ALA A 306 -2.90 4.79 -8.89
C ALA A 306 -2.27 4.38 -7.55
N TYR A 307 -0.98 4.65 -7.36
CA TYR A 307 -0.23 4.33 -6.13
C TYR A 307 -0.89 4.89 -4.86
N TYR A 308 -1.27 6.17 -4.83
CA TYR A 308 -1.93 6.78 -3.67
C TYR A 308 -3.32 6.19 -3.37
N ARG A 309 -4.00 5.61 -4.36
CA ARG A 309 -5.31 4.95 -4.16
C ARG A 309 -5.19 3.53 -3.65
N THR A 310 -4.09 2.84 -3.96
CA THR A 310 -3.95 1.40 -3.75
C THR A 310 -3.02 1.05 -2.60
N SER A 311 -2.05 1.90 -2.25
CA SER A 311 -1.03 1.62 -1.24
C SER A 311 -1.62 1.49 0.18
N ASN A 312 -2.45 2.46 0.62
CA ASN A 312 -3.14 2.42 1.90
C ASN A 312 -4.62 2.81 1.72
N VAL A 313 -5.45 1.81 1.39
CA VAL A 313 -6.88 2.00 1.09
C VAL A 313 -7.64 2.51 2.32
N VAL A 314 -7.21 2.17 3.54
CA VAL A 314 -7.86 2.62 4.78
C VAL A 314 -7.83 4.13 4.93
N VAL A 315 -6.63 4.73 4.80
CA VAL A 315 -6.44 6.19 4.89
C VAL A 315 -6.97 6.88 3.64
N HIS A 316 -6.73 6.29 2.47
CA HIS A 316 -7.24 6.81 1.21
C HIS A 316 -8.78 6.95 1.23
N ASP A 317 -9.51 5.94 1.68
CA ASP A 317 -10.97 5.98 1.69
C ASP A 317 -11.51 7.01 2.68
N TRP A 318 -10.83 7.22 3.81
CA TRP A 318 -11.15 8.29 4.76
C TRP A 318 -10.95 9.67 4.13
N LEU A 319 -9.78 9.92 3.53
CA LEU A 319 -9.47 11.16 2.83
C LEU A 319 -10.44 11.41 1.69
N TYR A 320 -10.79 10.38 0.91
CA TYR A 320 -11.73 10.49 -0.19
C TYR A 320 -13.14 10.83 0.30
N THR A 321 -13.62 10.11 1.31
CA THR A 321 -15.01 10.20 1.80
C THR A 321 -15.26 11.50 2.54
N TYR A 322 -14.36 11.92 3.42
CA TYR A 322 -14.60 13.04 4.34
C TYR A 322 -13.92 14.35 3.91
N VAL A 323 -12.89 14.30 3.06
CA VAL A 323 -12.16 15.51 2.64
C VAL A 323 -12.37 15.77 1.15
N TYR A 324 -11.95 14.87 0.27
CA TYR A 324 -12.02 15.05 -1.18
C TYR A 324 -13.44 15.35 -1.65
N ARG A 325 -14.40 14.49 -1.28
CA ARG A 325 -15.79 14.59 -1.74
C ARG A 325 -16.45 15.87 -1.25
N GLU A 326 -16.22 16.25 0.00
CA GLU A 326 -16.80 17.46 0.59
C GLU A 326 -16.25 18.73 -0.09
N ILE A 327 -14.94 18.81 -0.31
CA ILE A 327 -14.33 19.92 -1.08
C ILE A 327 -14.86 19.93 -2.51
N TYR A 328 -14.98 18.77 -3.16
CA TYR A 328 -15.50 18.67 -4.52
C TYR A 328 -16.96 19.14 -4.65
N ILE A 329 -17.81 18.84 -3.65
CA ILE A 329 -19.20 19.31 -3.59
C ILE A 329 -19.24 20.82 -3.30
N LEU A 330 -18.43 21.30 -2.35
CA LEU A 330 -18.32 22.73 -2.02
C LEU A 330 -17.92 23.58 -3.23
N MET A 331 -17.12 23.00 -4.13
CA MET A 331 -16.66 23.62 -5.37
C MET A 331 -17.62 23.48 -6.56
N ASP A 332 -18.88 23.15 -6.30
CA ASP A 332 -19.92 22.98 -7.33
C ASP A 332 -19.51 21.96 -8.41
N ARG A 333 -18.67 20.98 -8.03
CA ARG A 333 -18.18 19.89 -8.90
C ARG A 333 -17.36 20.35 -10.12
N LYS A 334 -16.90 21.61 -10.14
CA LYS A 334 -16.23 22.23 -11.29
C LYS A 334 -14.78 21.83 -11.48
N SER A 335 -14.04 21.57 -10.40
CA SER A 335 -12.60 21.25 -10.47
C SER A 335 -12.25 20.00 -9.68
N ARG A 336 -11.52 19.07 -10.30
CA ARG A 336 -10.96 17.88 -9.64
C ARG A 336 -9.55 18.12 -9.11
N SER A 337 -8.84 19.12 -9.62
CA SER A 337 -7.45 19.39 -9.25
C SER A 337 -7.35 19.98 -7.85
N ILE A 338 -8.22 20.92 -7.49
CA ILE A 338 -8.17 21.58 -6.17
C ILE A 338 -8.43 20.59 -5.02
N PRO A 339 -9.49 19.76 -5.03
CA PRO A 339 -9.68 18.73 -4.01
C PRO A 339 -8.50 17.76 -3.92
N THR A 340 -7.87 17.42 -5.05
CA THR A 340 -6.68 16.55 -5.08
C THR A 340 -5.50 17.22 -4.38
N ILE A 341 -5.19 18.48 -4.71
CA ILE A 341 -4.11 19.25 -4.09
C ILE A 341 -4.34 19.37 -2.58
N CYS A 342 -5.55 19.73 -2.16
CA CYS A 342 -5.89 19.86 -0.74
C CYS A 342 -5.68 18.56 0.02
N VAL A 343 -6.12 17.42 -0.53
CA VAL A 343 -5.97 16.11 0.13
C VAL A 343 -4.51 15.68 0.24
N VAL A 344 -3.71 15.86 -0.82
CA VAL A 344 -2.29 15.49 -0.78
C VAL A 344 -1.51 16.39 0.18
N LEU A 345 -1.75 17.70 0.18
CA LEU A 345 -1.11 18.63 1.12
C LEU A 345 -1.54 18.35 2.56
N LEU A 346 -2.82 18.08 2.80
CA LEU A 346 -3.31 17.69 4.12
C LEU A 346 -2.59 16.43 4.61
N SER A 347 -2.51 15.40 3.76
CA SER A 347 -1.78 14.18 4.07
C SER A 347 -0.31 14.48 4.36
N ALA A 348 0.37 15.31 3.55
CA ALA A 348 1.77 15.68 3.75
C ALA A 348 2.00 16.39 5.09
N ILE A 349 1.11 17.30 5.50
CA ILE A 349 1.15 17.99 6.79
C ILE A 349 1.04 17.00 7.95
N PHE A 350 0.13 16.02 7.86
CA PHE A 350 -0.02 15.02 8.91
C PHE A 350 1.20 14.09 9.02
N HIS A 351 1.82 13.69 7.90
CA HIS A 351 3.04 12.90 7.95
C HIS A 351 4.18 13.69 8.59
N GLU A 352 4.34 14.96 8.21
CA GLU A 352 5.35 15.84 8.82
C GLU A 352 5.08 16.04 10.32
N TYR A 353 3.84 16.28 10.71
CA TYR A 353 3.44 16.40 12.11
C TYR A 353 3.87 15.16 12.90
N VAL A 354 3.59 13.94 12.42
CA VAL A 354 4.01 12.72 13.10
C VAL A 354 5.53 12.65 13.24
N MET A 355 6.29 13.01 12.20
CA MET A 355 7.76 13.00 12.26
C MET A 355 8.32 14.03 13.24
N VAL A 356 7.75 15.23 13.30
CA VAL A 356 8.18 16.30 14.23
C VAL A 356 8.06 15.85 15.68
N PHE A 357 6.95 15.20 16.02
CA PHE A 357 6.72 14.71 17.38
C PHE A 357 7.54 13.44 17.69
N ALA A 358 7.75 12.57 16.70
CA ALA A 358 8.56 11.36 16.88
C ALA A 358 10.05 11.67 17.05
N LEU A 359 10.58 12.63 16.30
CA LEU A 359 12.01 12.99 16.32
C LEU A 359 12.36 14.16 17.25
N GLY A 360 11.36 14.98 17.63
CA GLY A 360 11.54 16.11 18.55
C GLY A 360 12.10 17.40 17.92
N PHE A 361 12.19 17.46 16.59
CA PHE A 361 12.64 18.63 15.83
C PHE A 361 11.85 18.79 14.52
N PHE A 362 11.87 19.98 13.93
CA PHE A 362 11.20 20.27 12.66
C PHE A 362 12.16 20.17 11.49
N TYR A 363 11.88 19.26 10.55
CA TYR A 363 12.68 19.12 9.34
C TYR A 363 11.81 18.61 8.17
N PRO A 364 11.23 19.53 7.34
CA PRO A 364 10.08 19.26 6.48
C PRO A 364 10.35 18.43 5.21
N VAL A 365 11.09 17.33 5.35
CA VAL A 365 11.53 16.51 4.22
C VAL A 365 10.35 15.74 3.61
N ILE A 366 9.50 15.11 4.42
CA ILE A 366 8.34 14.37 3.88
C ILE A 366 7.35 15.35 3.26
N PHE A 367 7.12 16.50 3.89
CA PHE A 367 6.26 17.52 3.30
C PHE A 367 6.72 17.92 1.88
N LEU A 368 8.02 18.10 1.67
CA LEU A 368 8.59 18.44 0.37
C LEU A 368 8.57 17.27 -0.62
N VAL A 369 9.00 16.07 -0.20
CA VAL A 369 9.10 14.89 -1.08
C VAL A 369 7.72 14.33 -1.41
N PHE A 370 6.93 13.93 -0.41
CA PHE A 370 5.60 13.37 -0.62
C PHE A 370 4.58 14.43 -1.09
N GLY A 371 4.63 15.62 -0.50
CA GLY A 371 3.69 16.70 -0.81
C GLY A 371 3.99 17.39 -2.13
N VAL A 372 5.14 18.07 -2.23
CA VAL A 372 5.47 18.90 -3.41
C VAL A 372 5.88 18.04 -4.60
N VAL A 373 6.92 17.20 -4.45
CA VAL A 373 7.39 16.36 -5.56
C VAL A 373 6.32 15.34 -5.96
N GLY A 374 5.62 14.72 -4.99
CA GLY A 374 4.49 13.85 -5.27
C GLY A 374 3.36 14.51 -6.06
N LEU A 375 3.03 15.79 -5.77
CA LEU A 375 2.05 16.55 -6.57
C LEU A 375 2.55 16.82 -7.99
N VAL A 376 3.82 17.22 -8.15
CA VAL A 376 4.43 17.41 -9.48
C VAL A 376 4.34 16.11 -10.28
N CYS A 377 4.73 14.98 -9.69
CA CYS A 377 4.61 13.67 -10.33
C CYS A 377 3.15 13.33 -10.70
N LEU A 378 2.16 13.70 -9.88
CA LEU A 378 0.74 13.42 -10.13
C LEU A 378 0.16 14.19 -11.32
N PHE A 379 0.65 15.40 -11.58
CA PHE A 379 0.17 16.27 -12.67
C PHE A 379 1.04 16.22 -13.93
N CYS A 380 2.35 16.07 -13.79
CA CYS A 380 3.30 16.10 -14.91
C CYS A 380 3.52 14.73 -15.55
N LEU A 381 3.35 13.63 -14.82
CA LEU A 381 3.51 12.29 -15.41
C LEU A 381 2.22 11.87 -16.13
N PRO A 382 2.32 11.35 -17.36
CA PRO A 382 1.17 10.92 -18.12
C PRO A 382 0.50 9.71 -17.47
N ARG A 383 -0.83 9.64 -17.58
CA ARG A 383 -1.64 8.52 -17.09
C ARG A 383 -1.79 7.48 -18.19
N GLN A 384 -0.68 6.84 -18.55
CA GLN A 384 -0.66 5.75 -19.52
C GLN A 384 -0.30 4.44 -18.83
N GLU A 385 -1.04 3.39 -19.16
CA GLU A 385 -0.75 2.04 -18.69
C GLU A 385 0.45 1.49 -19.48
N SER A 386 1.65 1.62 -18.93
CA SER A 386 2.86 1.04 -19.52
C SER A 386 3.80 0.49 -18.45
N VAL A 387 4.53 -0.57 -18.82
CA VAL A 387 5.57 -1.16 -17.95
C VAL A 387 6.66 -0.13 -17.62
N THR A 388 7.01 0.73 -18.58
CA THR A 388 8.00 1.80 -18.38
C THR A 388 7.58 2.76 -17.29
N TYR A 389 6.30 3.14 -17.23
CA TYR A 389 5.80 4.02 -16.16
C TYR A 389 5.74 3.32 -14.81
N ASN A 390 5.46 2.00 -14.77
CA ASN A 390 5.57 1.24 -13.53
C ASN A 390 7.01 1.23 -12.99
N ILE A 391 8.02 0.99 -13.85
CA ILE A 391 9.43 1.07 -13.48
C ILE A 391 9.79 2.49 -13.01
N LEU A 392 9.31 3.52 -13.69
CA LEU A 392 9.53 4.91 -13.29
C LEU A 392 8.96 5.22 -11.90
N VAL A 393 7.74 4.74 -11.60
CA VAL A 393 7.11 4.88 -10.28
C VAL A 393 7.99 4.22 -9.22
N TRP A 394 8.50 3.00 -9.45
CA TRP A 394 9.41 2.32 -8.52
C TRP A 394 10.72 3.08 -8.29
N ILE A 395 11.36 3.56 -9.35
CA ILE A 395 12.60 4.35 -9.25
C ILE A 395 12.37 5.60 -8.41
N LEU A 396 11.30 6.35 -8.70
CA LEU A 396 10.97 7.58 -7.97
C LEU A 396 10.60 7.30 -6.51
N LEU A 397 9.90 6.20 -6.24
CA LEU A 397 9.55 5.75 -4.89
C LEU A 397 10.81 5.42 -4.08
N PHE A 398 11.74 4.64 -4.63
CA PHE A 398 13.00 4.27 -3.97
C PHE A 398 13.92 5.47 -3.73
N ILE A 399 14.04 6.37 -4.70
CA ILE A 399 14.77 7.63 -4.51
C ILE A 399 14.11 8.48 -3.43
N GLY A 400 12.78 8.59 -3.43
CA GLY A 400 12.02 9.36 -2.44
C GLY A 400 12.25 8.87 -1.01
N VAL A 401 12.02 7.57 -0.75
CA VAL A 401 12.24 6.99 0.59
C VAL A 401 13.72 6.97 1.00
N GLY A 402 14.63 6.85 0.03
CA GLY A 402 16.07 6.97 0.26
C GLY A 402 16.47 8.38 0.70
N LEU A 403 15.89 9.41 0.07
CA LEU A 403 16.12 10.81 0.43
C LEU A 403 15.53 11.14 1.81
N GLU A 404 14.32 10.68 2.09
CA GLU A 404 13.68 10.83 3.41
C GLU A 404 14.54 10.19 4.51
N SER A 405 14.94 8.93 4.32
CA SER A 405 15.80 8.21 5.27
C SER A 405 17.12 8.95 5.47
N CYS A 406 17.81 9.29 4.38
CA CYS A 406 19.10 9.98 4.40
C CYS A 406 19.05 11.27 5.23
N LEU A 407 18.10 12.15 4.91
CA LEU A 407 18.02 13.47 5.50
C LEU A 407 17.61 13.41 6.99
N TYR A 408 16.64 12.56 7.37
CA TYR A 408 16.26 12.44 8.79
C TYR A 408 17.36 11.80 9.65
N PHE A 409 18.02 10.76 9.16
CA PHE A 409 19.12 10.16 9.91
C PHE A 409 20.28 11.14 10.04
N MET A 410 20.66 11.82 8.97
CA MET A 410 21.72 12.84 8.99
C MET A 410 21.42 13.95 10.00
N GLU A 411 20.19 14.48 10.03
CA GLU A 411 19.79 15.49 11.01
C GLU A 411 19.78 14.96 12.45
N THR A 412 19.29 13.74 12.66
CA THR A 412 19.25 13.11 13.99
C THR A 412 20.65 12.92 14.56
N TYR A 413 21.59 12.41 13.74
CA TYR A 413 22.98 12.23 14.16
C TYR A 413 23.71 13.58 14.33
N ALA A 414 23.48 14.56 13.47
CA ALA A 414 24.01 15.91 13.65
C ALA A 414 23.54 16.55 14.98
N ARG A 415 22.29 16.31 15.38
CA ARG A 415 21.77 16.80 16.68
C ARG A 415 22.37 16.07 17.88
N LYS A 416 22.63 14.77 17.77
CA LYS A 416 23.30 13.99 18.83
C LYS A 416 24.75 14.42 19.06
N SER A 417 25.49 14.70 17.98
CA SER A 417 26.92 15.03 18.09
C SER A 417 27.19 16.48 18.48
N CYS A 418 26.24 17.39 18.27
CA CYS A 418 26.47 18.83 18.41
C CYS A 418 25.71 19.41 19.62
N PRO A 419 26.37 20.25 20.45
CA PRO A 419 25.75 20.80 21.65
C PRO A 419 24.49 21.60 21.33
N SER A 420 23.47 21.46 22.18
CA SER A 420 22.18 22.14 22.07
C SER A 420 22.13 23.36 22.97
N ASN A 421 21.62 24.49 22.44
CA ASN A 421 21.33 25.68 23.25
C ASN A 421 19.88 25.68 23.78
N ASN A 422 19.11 24.61 23.54
CA ASN A 422 17.74 24.39 24.02
C ASN A 422 16.76 25.54 23.73
N THR A 423 17.03 26.34 22.70
CA THR A 423 16.10 27.40 22.26
C THR A 423 15.05 26.86 21.31
N PHE A 424 13.90 27.54 21.20
CA PHE A 424 12.87 27.18 20.22
C PHE A 424 13.41 27.14 18.78
N TRP A 425 14.24 28.13 18.42
CA TRP A 425 14.89 28.22 17.11
C TRP A 425 15.82 27.03 16.83
N ASP A 426 16.40 26.46 17.87
CA ASP A 426 17.25 25.28 17.77
C ASP A 426 16.49 24.05 17.22
N LYS A 427 15.18 23.98 17.48
CA LYS A 427 14.31 22.91 16.96
C LYS A 427 13.85 23.15 15.53
N LEU A 428 13.90 24.39 15.04
CA LEU A 428 13.46 24.76 13.69
C LEU A 428 14.60 24.82 12.67
N ILE A 429 15.81 25.17 13.11
CA ILE A 429 16.97 25.33 12.23
C ILE A 429 17.66 23.97 12.07
N PRO A 430 17.81 23.45 10.83
CA PRO A 430 18.49 22.19 10.61
C PRO A 430 19.99 22.31 10.85
N ARG A 431 20.60 21.24 11.37
CA ARG A 431 22.04 21.18 11.68
C ARG A 431 22.83 20.32 10.70
N SER A 432 22.15 19.50 9.91
CA SER A 432 22.70 18.51 8.99
C SER A 432 23.86 19.02 8.12
N PHE A 433 23.76 20.23 7.58
CA PHE A 433 24.80 20.80 6.70
C PHE A 433 25.75 21.81 7.36
N VAL A 434 25.46 22.21 8.60
CA VAL A 434 26.19 23.28 9.30
C VAL A 434 27.11 22.70 10.37
N CYS A 435 26.70 21.61 11.02
CA CYS A 435 27.49 21.06 12.11
C CYS A 435 28.60 20.14 11.60
N TYR A 436 29.84 20.51 11.91
CA TYR A 436 31.01 19.63 11.86
C TYR A 436 31.82 19.86 13.13
N ILE A 437 32.24 18.79 13.79
CA ILE A 437 33.12 18.87 14.95
C ILE A 437 34.49 19.27 14.42
N SER A 438 34.84 20.55 14.52
CA SER A 438 36.24 20.95 14.44
C SER A 438 36.94 20.37 15.66
N LEU A 439 37.62 19.23 15.52
CA LEU A 439 38.64 18.80 16.47
C LEU A 439 39.52 20.03 16.77
N PRO A 440 39.77 20.38 18.04
CA PRO A 440 40.74 21.41 18.32
C PRO A 440 42.05 20.94 17.70
N SER A 441 42.55 21.70 16.73
CA SER A 441 43.96 21.68 16.35
C SER A 441 44.76 21.64 17.65
N SER A 442 45.61 20.62 17.76
CA SER A 442 46.51 20.34 18.86
C SER A 442 47.10 21.62 19.47
N LYS A 443 46.41 22.21 20.45
CA LYS A 443 47.04 23.14 21.37
C LYS A 443 47.71 22.26 22.43
N HIS A 444 49.00 22.03 22.20
CA HIS A 444 50.00 21.58 23.16
C HIS A 444 49.45 21.41 24.58
N LEU A 445 49.13 20.18 24.97
CA LEU A 445 49.24 19.80 26.37
C LEU A 445 50.72 19.96 26.72
N LYS A 446 51.08 21.11 27.30
CA LYS A 446 52.26 21.20 28.15
C LYS A 446 51.98 20.29 29.34
N ILE A 447 52.63 19.15 29.33
CA ILE A 447 52.88 18.36 30.53
C ILE A 447 53.90 19.19 31.32
N ASP A 448 53.43 19.93 32.32
CA ASP A 448 54.29 20.40 33.40
C ASP A 448 54.11 19.43 34.58
N LEU A 449 55.24 18.89 35.01
CA LEU A 449 55.47 17.93 36.10
C LEU A 449 54.90 18.37 37.45
#